data_AF-J3BTA0-F1
#
_entry.id   AF-J3BTA0-F1
#
_cell.length_a   1.000
_cell.length_b   1.000
_cell.length_c   1.000
_cell.angle_alpha   90.00
_cell.angle_beta   90.00
_cell.angle_gamma   90.00
#
_symmetry.space_group_name_H-M   'P 1'
#
loop_
_entity.id
_entity.type
_entity.pdbx_description
1 polymer ?
#
loop_
_entity_poly.entity_id
_entity_poly.type
_entity_poly.pdbx_seq_one_letter_code
_entity_poly.pdbx_strand_id
1 'polypeptide(L)'
;MSGLHTKTQEKPKQVIAGLDDLFTENGIAIKGNDHLVLRLDEHRTDTHQPSAPASGNALKGKPQLRFEGGEHTAIGDNTLLRFVKDAPAITASQVELHLPNGLALTYGQVVALGGDFYGIPDKPVSEGATAADRIQRFTEAFNSLAVLPASNAEAKLILGVMQKEIAAVKQAIKDGKQPHEAYDALGDTLSEEWNKITGGGSFVSALYPLGRYLKLAANNADHFAEWALLAYIAGHTAALQQAVVAHNSGDDASLELAYAMNAFADHYLTDLFSAGHLRVPRKQLAAVVTPSDLGSLITRFMHDEDSKFGLNVRNGDGVQWHAYGDKRYFDAIDSANRAQVNLAVQVSADEIFATYLSGIAPSPGSFAALKKLPDLQAVLNPTGNFSPLFKVEGNKVLRRKDVNNLNDTATVDDWWGWSTYLLLKDYNPTGNVA
;
A
#
# COMPACT_ATOMS: atom_id res chain seq x y z
N MET A 1 -51.69 28.81 48.03
CA MET A 1 -50.24 28.51 48.07
C MET A 1 -49.85 27.92 46.74
N SER A 2 -48.76 28.45 46.16
CA SER A 2 -48.26 28.17 44.82
C SER A 2 -47.71 26.75 44.71
N GLY A 3 -48.10 26.02 43.66
CA GLY A 3 -47.57 24.69 43.34
C GLY A 3 -46.96 24.70 41.94
N LEU A 4 -45.72 25.18 41.83
CA LEU A 4 -44.90 25.06 40.62
C LEU A 4 -44.65 23.56 40.34
N HIS A 5 -45.23 23.04 39.26
CA HIS A 5 -44.81 21.77 38.66
C HIS A 5 -43.67 22.04 37.68
N THR A 6 -42.46 21.67 38.05
CA THR A 6 -41.30 21.61 37.15
C THR A 6 -41.52 20.46 36.16
N LYS A 7 -41.80 20.78 34.89
CA LYS A 7 -41.67 19.81 33.79
C LYS A 7 -40.19 19.45 33.66
N THR A 8 -39.86 18.18 33.85
CA THR A 8 -38.55 17.63 33.51
C THR A 8 -38.35 17.77 31.99
N GLN A 9 -37.44 18.66 31.58
CA GLN A 9 -36.96 18.70 30.20
C GLN A 9 -36.16 17.42 29.94
N GLU A 10 -36.64 16.57 29.03
CA GLU A 10 -35.84 15.48 28.47
C GLU A 10 -34.60 16.09 27.81
N LYS A 11 -33.42 15.66 28.25
CA LYS A 11 -32.17 16.05 27.60
C LYS A 11 -32.13 15.42 26.21
N PRO A 12 -31.85 16.19 25.14
CA PRO A 12 -31.73 15.63 23.80
C PRO A 12 -30.64 14.55 23.78
N LYS A 13 -30.97 13.41 23.18
CA LYS A 13 -30.06 12.27 23.06
C LYS A 13 -28.99 12.63 22.02
N GLN A 14 -27.79 12.93 22.50
CA GLN A 14 -26.65 13.21 21.63
C GLN A 14 -26.21 11.90 20.95
N VAL A 15 -26.15 11.91 19.62
CA VAL A 15 -25.56 10.84 18.81
C VAL A 15 -24.17 11.30 18.39
N ILE A 16 -23.14 10.51 18.70
CA ILE A 16 -21.75 10.75 18.29
C ILE A 16 -21.39 9.61 17.34
N ALA A 17 -20.97 9.95 16.12
CA ALA A 17 -20.64 9.01 15.06
C ALA A 17 -19.51 9.59 14.19
N GLY A 18 -18.88 8.75 13.38
CA GLY A 18 -17.88 9.20 12.40
C GLY A 18 -18.53 10.06 11.32
N LEU A 19 -17.77 10.99 10.71
CA LEU A 19 -18.28 11.81 9.61
C LEU A 19 -18.76 10.94 8.43
N ASP A 20 -18.04 9.87 8.16
CA ASP A 20 -18.31 8.95 7.05
C ASP A 20 -19.63 8.17 7.25
N ASP A 21 -20.07 7.97 8.48
CA ASP A 21 -21.33 7.27 8.80
C ASP A 21 -22.56 8.00 8.25
N LEU A 22 -22.46 9.32 8.05
CA LEU A 22 -23.51 10.14 7.44
C LEU A 22 -23.79 9.72 5.98
N PHE A 23 -22.78 9.17 5.30
CA PHE A 23 -22.83 8.86 3.86
C PHE A 23 -22.97 7.36 3.57
N THR A 24 -23.12 6.53 4.61
CA THR A 24 -23.39 5.11 4.45
C THR A 24 -24.83 4.87 3.99
N GLU A 25 -25.10 3.67 3.47
CA GLU A 25 -26.45 3.26 3.03
C GLU A 25 -27.51 3.35 4.15
N ASN A 26 -27.08 3.19 5.41
CA ASN A 26 -27.94 3.35 6.59
C ASN A 26 -28.02 4.80 7.10
N GLY A 27 -27.00 5.62 6.81
CA GLY A 27 -26.90 7.03 7.19
C GLY A 27 -27.04 7.32 8.69
N ILE A 28 -27.10 8.60 9.04
CA ILE A 28 -27.50 9.07 10.37
C ILE A 28 -28.80 9.83 10.23
N ALA A 29 -29.85 9.41 10.93
CA ALA A 29 -31.15 10.08 10.89
C ALA A 29 -31.07 11.44 11.60
N ILE A 30 -31.24 12.53 10.84
CA ILE A 30 -31.30 13.91 11.33
C ILE A 30 -32.75 14.40 11.20
N LYS A 31 -33.39 14.78 12.30
CA LYS A 31 -34.74 15.38 12.30
C LYS A 31 -34.63 16.89 12.08
N GLY A 32 -35.71 17.51 11.58
CA GLY A 32 -35.72 18.94 11.19
C GLY A 32 -35.40 19.96 12.29
N ASN A 33 -35.32 19.55 13.57
CA ASN A 33 -34.92 20.40 14.70
C ASN A 33 -33.58 19.98 15.32
N ASP A 34 -32.86 19.04 14.72
CA ASP A 34 -31.58 18.56 15.23
C ASP A 34 -30.45 19.51 14.79
N HIS A 35 -29.49 19.75 15.67
CA HIS A 35 -28.30 20.54 15.36
C HIS A 35 -27.15 19.59 15.04
N LEU A 36 -26.63 19.66 13.81
CA LEU A 36 -25.39 18.99 13.44
C LEU A 36 -24.20 19.86 13.88
N VAL A 37 -23.35 19.31 14.75
CA VAL A 37 -22.10 19.95 15.18
C VAL A 37 -20.94 19.11 14.65
N LEU A 38 -20.25 19.63 13.65
CA LEU A 38 -18.99 19.06 13.16
C LEU A 38 -17.88 19.46 14.13
N ARG A 39 -17.33 18.47 14.84
CA ARG A 39 -16.18 18.69 15.73
C ARG A 39 -14.92 18.24 15.01
N LEU A 40 -14.13 19.21 14.58
CA LEU A 40 -12.75 18.99 14.16
C LEU A 40 -11.93 18.93 15.46
N ASP A 41 -11.46 17.75 15.86
CA ASP A 41 -10.65 17.63 17.07
C ASP A 41 -9.23 18.14 16.76
N GLU A 42 -8.93 19.34 17.27
CA GLU A 42 -7.55 19.75 17.50
C GLU A 42 -7.07 19.08 18.79
N HIS A 43 -6.07 18.20 18.66
CA HIS A 43 -5.25 17.59 19.71
C HIS A 43 -5.80 17.59 21.16
N ARG A 44 -6.05 16.40 21.71
CA ARG A 44 -5.82 16.17 23.14
C ARG A 44 -5.22 14.81 23.46
N THR A 45 -4.05 14.89 24.06
CA THR A 45 -3.31 13.86 24.79
C THR A 45 -4.03 13.51 26.09
N ASP A 46 -4.42 12.25 26.27
CA ASP A 46 -4.63 11.67 27.60
C ASP A 46 -4.06 10.23 27.60
N THR A 47 -3.06 10.03 28.44
CA THR A 47 -2.30 8.79 28.59
C THR A 47 -3.11 7.75 29.34
N HIS A 48 -3.65 6.75 28.64
CA HIS A 48 -4.03 5.48 29.24
C HIS A 48 -2.85 4.50 29.14
N GLN A 49 -2.21 4.22 30.28
CA GLN A 49 -1.31 3.07 30.42
C GLN A 49 -2.10 1.75 30.36
N PRO A 50 -1.76 0.81 29.48
CA PRO A 50 -2.22 -0.57 29.58
C PRO A 50 -1.31 -1.34 30.55
N SER A 51 -1.93 -2.00 31.52
CA SER A 51 -1.33 -2.99 32.40
C SER A 51 -0.80 -4.21 31.62
N ALA A 52 0.35 -4.73 32.05
CA ALA A 52 1.12 -5.80 31.41
C ALA A 52 0.36 -7.12 31.24
N PRO A 53 0.54 -7.86 30.11
CA PRO A 53 0.15 -9.26 30.01
C PRO A 53 1.24 -10.18 30.55
N ALA A 54 0.79 -11.27 31.16
CA ALA A 54 1.59 -12.31 31.76
C ALA A 54 2.44 -13.09 30.74
N SER A 55 3.59 -13.55 31.24
CA SER A 55 4.60 -14.36 30.58
C SER A 55 4.06 -15.65 29.92
N GLY A 56 4.30 -15.78 28.62
CA GLY A 56 4.24 -17.04 27.87
C GLY A 56 5.49 -17.17 27.00
N ASN A 57 6.18 -18.31 27.08
CA ASN A 57 7.50 -18.53 26.49
C ASN A 57 7.56 -18.28 24.98
N ALA A 58 8.50 -17.42 24.56
CA ALA A 58 8.79 -17.11 23.17
C ALA A 58 9.37 -18.33 22.43
N LEU A 59 8.68 -18.73 21.34
CA LEU A 59 9.22 -19.65 20.35
C LEU A 59 10.16 -18.89 19.40
N LYS A 60 11.28 -19.52 19.05
CA LYS A 60 12.37 -18.97 18.22
C LYS A 60 11.85 -18.50 16.85
N GLY A 61 11.66 -17.20 16.68
CA GLY A 61 11.10 -16.58 15.48
C GLY A 61 12.08 -16.53 14.32
N LYS A 62 11.63 -17.03 13.16
CA LYS A 62 12.14 -16.59 11.85
C LYS A 62 11.49 -15.24 11.52
N PRO A 63 12.11 -14.43 10.66
CA PRO A 63 11.52 -13.15 10.30
C PRO A 63 10.26 -13.32 9.45
N GLN A 64 9.23 -12.58 9.83
CA GLN A 64 7.85 -12.73 9.36
C GLN A 64 7.58 -11.92 8.09
N LEU A 65 7.33 -12.53 6.93
CA LEU A 65 7.01 -11.84 5.67
C LEU A 65 5.51 -11.48 5.64
N ARG A 66 5.19 -10.19 5.62
CA ARG A 66 3.84 -9.62 5.74
C ARG A 66 3.54 -8.80 4.46
N PHE A 67 2.35 -8.95 3.88
CA PHE A 67 1.90 -8.28 2.65
C PHE A 67 0.41 -7.93 2.76
N GLU A 68 -0.04 -6.86 2.09
CA GLU A 68 -1.28 -6.12 2.36
C GLU A 68 -2.25 -6.09 1.16
N GLY A 69 -2.36 -7.19 0.42
CA GLY A 69 -3.17 -7.26 -0.80
C GLY A 69 -4.63 -6.78 -0.65
N GLY A 70 -5.22 -6.86 0.55
CA GLY A 70 -6.53 -6.28 0.84
C GLY A 70 -6.59 -4.75 0.76
N GLU A 71 -5.52 -4.03 1.12
CA GLU A 71 -5.43 -2.56 1.05
C GLU A 71 -5.36 -2.12 -0.42
N HIS A 72 -4.50 -2.75 -1.23
CA HIS A 72 -4.44 -2.54 -2.68
C HIS A 72 -5.79 -2.79 -3.38
N THR A 73 -6.47 -3.88 -3.00
CA THR A 73 -7.80 -4.18 -3.53
C THR A 73 -8.77 -3.05 -3.22
N ALA A 74 -8.81 -2.57 -1.97
CA ALA A 74 -9.73 -1.50 -1.58
C ALA A 74 -9.43 -0.17 -2.27
N ILE A 75 -8.15 0.20 -2.43
CA ILE A 75 -7.75 1.40 -3.17
C ILE A 75 -8.23 1.34 -4.62
N GLY A 76 -7.89 0.26 -5.33
CA GLY A 76 -8.25 0.12 -6.74
C GLY A 76 -9.75 -0.02 -6.96
N ASP A 77 -10.45 -0.77 -6.11
CA ASP A 77 -11.90 -0.98 -6.21
C ASP A 77 -12.74 0.27 -5.94
N ASN A 78 -12.17 1.27 -5.23
CA ASN A 78 -12.80 2.57 -5.01
C ASN A 78 -12.64 3.53 -6.21
N THR A 79 -11.87 3.15 -7.22
CA THR A 79 -11.66 3.95 -8.44
C THR A 79 -12.91 3.97 -9.30
N LEU A 80 -13.19 5.09 -9.95
CA LEU A 80 -14.28 5.25 -10.90
C LEU A 80 -13.75 5.07 -12.32
N LEU A 81 -14.30 4.10 -13.05
CA LEU A 81 -13.95 3.79 -14.44
C LEU A 81 -15.00 4.31 -15.41
N ARG A 82 -14.56 4.69 -16.62
CA ARG A 82 -15.43 5.12 -17.70
C ARG A 82 -15.15 4.33 -18.97
N PHE A 83 -16.21 4.00 -19.69
CA PHE A 83 -16.14 3.27 -20.96
C PHE A 83 -16.78 4.05 -22.10
N VAL A 84 -17.73 4.93 -21.79
CA VAL A 84 -18.47 5.72 -22.79
C VAL A 84 -18.38 7.19 -22.42
N LYS A 85 -18.13 8.03 -23.44
CA LYS A 85 -18.07 9.49 -23.28
C LYS A 85 -19.41 10.00 -22.72
N ASP A 86 -19.33 10.89 -21.74
CA ASP A 86 -20.47 11.53 -21.06
C ASP A 86 -21.39 10.59 -20.26
N ALA A 87 -21.11 9.28 -20.21
CA ALA A 87 -21.80 8.36 -19.32
C ALA A 87 -21.30 8.49 -17.86
N PRO A 88 -22.15 8.18 -16.85
CA PRO A 88 -21.69 8.07 -15.47
C PRO A 88 -20.52 7.08 -15.35
N ALA A 89 -19.56 7.40 -14.48
CA ALA A 89 -18.51 6.45 -14.15
C ALA A 89 -19.07 5.32 -13.28
N ILE A 90 -18.46 4.16 -13.37
CA ILE A 90 -18.82 2.95 -12.63
C ILE A 90 -17.71 2.68 -11.62
N THR A 91 -18.05 2.35 -10.38
CA THR A 91 -17.06 1.95 -9.38
C THR A 91 -16.37 0.67 -9.84
N ALA A 92 -15.04 0.63 -9.75
CA ALA A 92 -14.22 -0.45 -10.27
C ALA A 92 -14.52 -1.82 -9.63
N SER A 93 -15.01 -1.86 -8.39
CA SER A 93 -15.53 -3.08 -7.76
C SER A 93 -16.71 -3.74 -8.50
N GLN A 94 -17.41 -2.99 -9.35
CA GLN A 94 -18.56 -3.47 -10.12
C GLN A 94 -18.19 -3.84 -11.57
N VAL A 95 -16.92 -3.70 -11.94
CA VAL A 95 -16.43 -3.90 -13.30
C VAL A 95 -15.47 -5.07 -13.31
N GLU A 96 -15.73 -6.04 -14.17
CA GLU A 96 -14.78 -7.11 -14.48
C GLU A 96 -13.99 -6.74 -15.73
N LEU A 97 -12.67 -6.62 -15.58
CA LEU A 97 -11.72 -6.41 -16.67
C LEU A 97 -11.27 -7.78 -17.19
N HIS A 98 -11.54 -8.07 -18.47
CA HIS A 98 -11.24 -9.35 -19.07
C HIS A 98 -9.80 -9.40 -19.62
N LEU A 99 -9.03 -10.39 -19.16
CA LEU A 99 -7.66 -10.64 -19.59
C LEU A 99 -7.61 -11.68 -20.72
N PRO A 100 -6.54 -11.67 -21.56
CA PRO A 100 -6.39 -12.61 -22.68
C PRO A 100 -6.47 -14.10 -22.33
N ASN A 101 -6.11 -14.49 -21.10
CA ASN A 101 -6.23 -15.88 -20.62
C ASN A 101 -7.62 -16.25 -20.07
N GLY A 102 -8.64 -15.40 -20.28
CA GLY A 102 -10.01 -15.60 -19.82
C GLY A 102 -10.21 -15.37 -18.33
N LEU A 103 -9.24 -14.75 -17.65
CA LEU A 103 -9.41 -14.29 -16.28
C LEU A 103 -10.18 -12.96 -16.30
N ALA A 104 -11.12 -12.78 -15.38
CA ALA A 104 -11.89 -11.57 -15.22
C ALA A 104 -11.66 -11.07 -13.79
N LEU A 105 -11.19 -9.84 -13.63
CA LEU A 105 -10.78 -9.26 -12.34
C LEU A 105 -11.28 -7.83 -12.21
N THR A 106 -11.58 -7.40 -10.99
CA THR A 106 -11.76 -5.96 -10.74
C THR A 106 -10.44 -5.22 -10.84
N TYR A 107 -10.49 -3.90 -11.00
CA TYR A 107 -9.29 -3.07 -10.98
C TYR A 107 -8.47 -3.29 -9.71
N GLY A 108 -9.11 -3.28 -8.53
CA GLY A 108 -8.43 -3.51 -7.25
C GLY A 108 -7.77 -4.87 -7.15
N GLN A 109 -8.41 -5.92 -7.67
CA GLN A 109 -7.79 -7.25 -7.70
C GLN A 109 -6.52 -7.27 -8.56
N VAL A 110 -6.49 -6.53 -9.68
CA VAL A 110 -5.27 -6.43 -10.50
C VAL A 110 -4.18 -5.63 -9.78
N VAL A 111 -4.53 -4.52 -9.10
CA VAL A 111 -3.58 -3.76 -8.24
C VAL A 111 -2.96 -4.68 -7.18
N ALA A 112 -3.77 -5.50 -6.51
CA ALA A 112 -3.29 -6.38 -5.45
C ALA A 112 -2.47 -7.59 -5.94
N LEU A 113 -2.59 -7.95 -7.21
CA LEU A 113 -1.89 -9.09 -7.81
C LEU A 113 -0.58 -8.69 -8.49
N GLY A 114 -0.51 -7.47 -9.03
CA GLY A 114 0.69 -6.95 -9.67
C GLY A 114 1.84 -6.79 -8.67
N GLY A 115 3.08 -6.98 -9.11
CA GLY A 115 4.29 -6.79 -8.29
C GLY A 115 4.54 -7.86 -7.22
N ASP A 116 3.52 -8.26 -6.47
CA ASP A 116 3.62 -9.19 -5.34
C ASP A 116 3.45 -10.66 -5.73
N PHE A 117 2.46 -10.94 -6.58
CA PHE A 117 2.10 -12.30 -6.97
C PHE A 117 2.47 -12.63 -8.41
N TYR A 118 2.44 -11.61 -9.26
CA TYR A 118 2.74 -11.70 -10.68
C TYR A 118 3.83 -10.69 -11.06
N GLY A 119 4.81 -11.18 -11.81
CA GLY A 119 6.06 -10.50 -12.11
C GLY A 119 7.14 -11.49 -12.49
N ILE A 120 8.31 -10.97 -12.87
CA ILE A 120 9.49 -11.77 -13.22
C ILE A 120 10.56 -11.53 -12.15
N PRO A 121 10.76 -12.45 -11.18
CA PRO A 121 11.64 -12.21 -10.03
C PRO A 121 13.06 -11.76 -10.37
N ASP A 122 13.64 -12.31 -11.44
CA ASP A 122 15.01 -12.00 -11.86
C ASP A 122 15.10 -10.80 -12.83
N LYS A 123 13.97 -10.15 -13.14
CA LYS A 123 13.91 -8.99 -14.02
C LYS A 123 12.98 -7.90 -13.45
N PRO A 124 13.37 -7.23 -12.34
CA PRO A 124 12.63 -6.06 -11.87
C PRO A 124 12.47 -5.04 -13.00
N VAL A 125 11.30 -4.41 -13.04
CA VAL A 125 10.90 -3.42 -14.05
C VAL A 125 11.85 -2.23 -14.01
N SER A 126 12.14 -1.70 -12.82
CA SER A 126 12.97 -0.51 -12.62
C SER A 126 14.42 -0.69 -13.09
N GLU A 127 14.91 -1.93 -13.17
CA GLU A 127 16.27 -2.26 -13.58
C GLU A 127 16.48 -2.31 -15.10
N GLY A 128 15.44 -2.05 -15.88
CA GLY A 128 15.60 -1.86 -17.32
C GLY A 128 16.51 -0.67 -17.64
N ALA A 129 17.52 -0.89 -18.48
CA ALA A 129 18.58 0.08 -18.76
C ALA A 129 18.07 1.33 -19.48
N THR A 130 16.96 1.22 -20.21
CA THR A 130 16.31 2.30 -20.95
C THR A 130 14.81 2.32 -20.66
N ALA A 131 14.13 3.43 -20.97
CA ALA A 131 12.67 3.51 -20.81
C ALA A 131 11.94 2.40 -21.60
N ALA A 132 12.41 2.08 -22.80
CA ALA A 132 11.84 1.00 -23.61
C ALA A 132 12.05 -0.39 -22.98
N ASP A 133 13.23 -0.65 -22.41
CA ASP A 133 13.52 -1.90 -21.69
C ASP A 133 12.62 -2.03 -20.44
N ARG A 134 12.40 -0.95 -19.69
CA ARG A 134 11.46 -0.97 -18.55
C ARG A 134 10.02 -1.25 -18.98
N ILE A 135 9.54 -0.64 -20.07
CA ILE A 135 8.22 -0.92 -20.64
C ILE A 135 8.11 -2.40 -21.05
N GLN A 136 9.15 -2.95 -21.68
CA GLN A 136 9.18 -4.37 -22.04
C GLN A 136 9.12 -5.27 -20.81
N ARG A 137 9.92 -5.00 -19.78
CA ARG A 137 9.91 -5.77 -18.52
C ARG A 137 8.58 -5.71 -17.81
N PHE A 138 7.96 -4.52 -17.75
CA PHE A 138 6.61 -4.37 -17.24
C PHE A 138 5.62 -5.23 -18.03
N THR A 139 5.69 -5.20 -19.37
CA THR A 139 4.81 -6.01 -20.23
C THR A 139 5.02 -7.51 -19.99
N GLU A 140 6.26 -7.97 -19.83
CA GLU A 140 6.58 -9.35 -19.46
C GLU A 140 6.01 -9.73 -18.08
N ALA A 141 6.11 -8.83 -17.10
CA ALA A 141 5.54 -9.00 -15.76
C ALA A 141 4.00 -9.10 -15.79
N PHE A 142 3.33 -8.16 -16.46
CA PHE A 142 1.88 -8.17 -16.64
C PHE A 142 1.41 -9.44 -17.36
N ASN A 143 2.12 -9.86 -18.41
CA ASN A 143 1.78 -11.08 -19.16
C ASN A 143 1.86 -12.36 -18.32
N SER A 144 2.66 -12.36 -17.24
CA SER A 144 2.67 -13.47 -16.28
C SER A 144 1.31 -13.65 -15.58
N LEU A 145 0.53 -12.57 -15.42
CA LEU A 145 -0.87 -12.61 -14.96
C LEU A 145 -1.83 -12.83 -16.13
N ALA A 146 -1.71 -12.02 -17.18
CA ALA A 146 -2.77 -11.81 -18.17
C ALA A 146 -2.82 -12.82 -19.32
N VAL A 147 -1.70 -13.50 -19.63
CA VAL A 147 -1.58 -14.34 -20.84
C VAL A 147 -1.42 -15.82 -20.51
N LEU A 148 -0.76 -16.17 -19.41
CA LEU A 148 -0.53 -17.57 -19.07
C LEU A 148 -1.82 -18.27 -18.62
N PRO A 149 -2.21 -19.42 -19.23
CA PRO A 149 -3.42 -20.14 -18.84
C PRO A 149 -3.42 -20.62 -17.38
N ALA A 150 -2.25 -20.99 -16.85
CA ALA A 150 -2.10 -21.44 -15.47
C ALA A 150 -2.46 -20.33 -14.45
N SER A 151 -2.23 -19.07 -14.80
CA SER A 151 -2.51 -17.91 -13.94
C SER A 151 -4.01 -17.72 -13.69
N ASN A 152 -4.89 -18.19 -14.59
CA ASN A 152 -6.33 -18.08 -14.39
C ASN A 152 -6.80 -18.84 -13.13
N ALA A 153 -6.34 -20.09 -12.96
CA ALA A 153 -6.69 -20.90 -11.79
C ALA A 153 -5.92 -20.45 -10.54
N GLU A 154 -4.65 -20.11 -10.70
CA GLU A 154 -3.77 -19.69 -9.60
C GLU A 154 -4.24 -18.37 -8.97
N ALA A 155 -4.58 -17.36 -9.77
CA ALA A 155 -5.05 -16.07 -9.28
C ALA A 155 -6.29 -16.20 -8.39
N LYS A 156 -7.23 -17.09 -8.76
CA LYS A 156 -8.43 -17.38 -7.96
C LYS A 156 -8.09 -17.97 -6.59
N LEU A 157 -7.07 -18.82 -6.51
CA LEU A 157 -6.60 -19.36 -5.23
C LEU A 157 -5.94 -18.29 -4.37
N ILE A 158 -5.11 -17.44 -4.98
CA ILE A 158 -4.44 -16.31 -4.30
C ILE A 158 -5.49 -15.35 -3.71
N LEU A 159 -6.48 -14.96 -4.52
CA LEU A 159 -7.57 -14.10 -4.10
C LEU A 159 -8.43 -14.77 -3.01
N GLY A 160 -8.62 -16.09 -3.06
CA GLY A 160 -9.30 -16.83 -2.01
C GLY A 160 -8.60 -16.73 -0.64
N VAL A 161 -7.26 -16.74 -0.61
CA VAL A 161 -6.49 -16.50 0.61
C VAL A 161 -6.57 -15.03 1.04
N MET A 162 -6.51 -14.09 0.09
CA MET A 162 -6.67 -12.65 0.36
C MET A 162 -8.03 -12.31 0.95
N GLN A 163 -9.10 -13.01 0.57
CA GLN A 163 -10.42 -12.83 1.19
C GLN A 163 -10.44 -13.21 2.68
N LYS A 164 -9.55 -14.08 3.16
CA LYS A 164 -9.42 -14.37 4.59
C LYS A 164 -8.90 -13.14 5.35
N GLU A 165 -7.93 -12.44 4.76
CA GLU A 165 -7.40 -11.18 5.30
C GLU A 165 -8.50 -10.11 5.37
N ILE A 166 -9.17 -9.87 4.23
CA ILE A 166 -10.26 -8.89 4.13
C ILE A 166 -11.36 -9.20 5.15
N ALA A 167 -11.73 -10.48 5.31
CA ALA A 167 -12.74 -10.89 6.28
C ALA A 167 -12.30 -10.63 7.73
N ALA A 168 -11.04 -10.87 8.07
CA ALA A 168 -10.50 -10.61 9.40
C ALA A 168 -10.51 -9.10 9.72
N VAL A 169 -10.10 -8.26 8.77
CA VAL A 169 -10.14 -6.79 8.90
C VAL A 169 -11.56 -6.29 9.07
N LYS A 170 -12.50 -6.73 8.21
CA LYS A 170 -13.93 -6.37 8.33
C LYS A 170 -14.50 -6.78 9.68
N GLN A 171 -14.10 -7.94 10.20
CA GLN A 171 -14.53 -8.40 11.52
C GLN A 171 -13.95 -7.54 12.65
N ALA A 172 -12.67 -7.15 12.57
CA ALA A 172 -12.07 -6.23 13.55
C ALA A 172 -12.79 -4.86 13.58
N ILE A 173 -13.11 -4.30 12.41
CA ILE A 173 -13.90 -3.06 12.29
C ILE A 173 -15.27 -3.24 12.96
N LYS A 174 -15.97 -4.34 12.65
CA LYS A 174 -17.28 -4.66 13.24
C LYS A 174 -17.23 -4.79 14.76
N ASP A 175 -16.12 -5.30 15.29
CA ASP A 175 -15.88 -5.45 16.73
C ASP A 175 -15.38 -4.17 17.42
N GLY A 176 -15.23 -3.06 16.67
CA GLY A 176 -14.72 -1.79 17.19
C GLY A 176 -13.22 -1.80 17.52
N LYS A 177 -12.47 -2.78 16.99
CA LYS A 177 -11.02 -2.87 17.13
C LYS A 177 -10.32 -2.10 16.01
N GLN A 178 -9.05 -1.78 16.21
CA GLN A 178 -8.27 -1.18 15.13
C GLN A 178 -7.97 -2.23 14.05
N PRO A 179 -8.16 -1.92 12.75
CA PRO A 179 -7.87 -2.84 11.64
C PRO A 179 -6.48 -3.46 11.67
N HIS A 180 -5.45 -2.71 12.07
CA HIS A 180 -4.09 -3.25 12.18
C HIS A 180 -3.95 -4.43 13.14
N GLU A 181 -4.80 -4.53 14.17
CA GLU A 181 -4.80 -5.67 15.09
C GLU A 181 -5.17 -6.98 14.37
N ALA A 182 -5.98 -6.93 13.30
CA ALA A 182 -6.29 -8.10 12.50
C ALA A 182 -5.06 -8.60 11.73
N TYR A 183 -4.29 -7.69 11.13
CA TYR A 183 -3.05 -8.03 10.44
C TYR A 183 -2.01 -8.62 11.41
N ASP A 184 -1.89 -8.07 12.62
CA ASP A 184 -0.98 -8.60 13.64
C ASP A 184 -1.40 -10.00 14.12
N ALA A 185 -2.72 -10.26 14.23
CA ALA A 185 -3.24 -11.58 14.61
C ALA A 185 -3.07 -12.65 13.52
N LEU A 186 -3.18 -12.27 12.24
CA LEU A 186 -2.98 -13.18 11.11
C LEU A 186 -1.52 -13.62 10.97
N GLY A 187 -0.56 -12.74 11.27
CA GLY A 187 0.86 -13.06 11.15
C GLY A 187 1.23 -13.56 9.75
N ASP A 188 2.08 -14.59 9.66
CA ASP A 188 2.58 -15.13 8.38
C ASP A 188 1.75 -16.25 7.78
N THR A 189 0.63 -16.63 8.39
CA THR A 189 -0.09 -17.84 7.96
C THR A 189 -0.58 -17.73 6.52
N LEU A 190 -0.89 -16.51 6.07
CA LEU A 190 -1.30 -16.24 4.69
C LEU A 190 -0.12 -16.32 3.72
N SER A 191 1.03 -15.77 4.09
CA SER A 191 2.28 -15.84 3.33
C SER A 191 2.74 -17.27 3.08
N GLU A 192 2.53 -18.17 4.05
CA GLU A 192 2.77 -19.60 3.90
C GLU A 192 1.84 -20.26 2.86
N GLU A 193 0.55 -19.88 2.84
CA GLU A 193 -0.41 -20.38 1.85
C GLU A 193 -0.09 -19.84 0.45
N TRP A 194 0.18 -18.54 0.32
CA TRP A 194 0.57 -17.91 -0.93
C TRP A 194 1.86 -18.48 -1.51
N ASN A 195 2.85 -18.77 -0.67
CA ASN A 195 4.07 -19.43 -1.11
C ASN A 195 3.78 -20.80 -1.74
N LYS A 196 2.91 -21.60 -1.11
CA LYS A 196 2.50 -22.90 -1.66
C LYS A 196 1.75 -22.77 -2.98
N ILE A 197 0.81 -21.84 -3.06
CA ILE A 197 0.02 -21.60 -4.28
C ILE A 197 0.93 -21.23 -5.45
N THR A 198 1.95 -20.41 -5.20
CA THR A 198 2.90 -19.93 -6.21
C THR A 198 4.08 -20.86 -6.46
N GLY A 199 3.94 -22.16 -6.14
CA GLY A 199 4.91 -23.21 -6.46
C GLY A 199 6.05 -23.40 -5.45
N GLY A 200 5.91 -22.85 -4.25
CA GLY A 200 6.84 -23.02 -3.14
C GLY A 200 6.38 -24.02 -2.08
N GLY A 201 7.12 -24.09 -0.98
CA GLY A 201 6.80 -24.92 0.17
C GLY A 201 7.11 -26.41 -0.03
N SER A 202 7.18 -27.13 1.08
CA SER A 202 7.47 -28.56 1.16
C SER A 202 6.76 -29.19 2.36
N PHE A 203 6.83 -30.52 2.46
CA PHE A 203 6.29 -31.26 3.61
C PHE A 203 6.90 -30.84 4.97
N VAL A 204 8.10 -30.26 4.97
CA VAL A 204 8.83 -29.88 6.19
C VAL A 204 8.84 -28.36 6.44
N SER A 205 8.48 -27.54 5.45
CA SER A 205 8.47 -26.09 5.57
C SER A 205 7.51 -25.47 4.56
N ALA A 206 6.51 -24.72 5.04
CA ALA A 206 5.62 -23.98 4.15
C ALA A 206 6.34 -22.86 3.36
N LEU A 207 7.45 -22.37 3.88
CA LEU A 207 8.21 -21.25 3.30
C LEU A 207 9.35 -21.70 2.37
N TYR A 208 9.70 -22.99 2.32
CA TYR A 208 10.84 -23.46 1.51
C TYR A 208 10.51 -24.75 0.74
N PRO A 209 10.82 -24.83 -0.58
CA PRO A 209 11.45 -23.81 -1.43
C PRO A 209 10.61 -22.53 -1.63
N LEU A 210 11.24 -21.47 -2.12
CA LEU A 210 10.56 -20.20 -2.42
C LEU A 210 9.73 -20.35 -3.71
N GLY A 211 8.43 -20.14 -3.59
CA GLY A 211 7.50 -19.92 -4.69
C GLY A 211 7.67 -18.53 -5.29
N ARG A 212 6.92 -18.22 -6.36
CA ARG A 212 7.05 -16.93 -7.06
C ARG A 212 6.80 -15.74 -6.13
N TYR A 213 5.81 -15.83 -5.25
CA TYR A 213 5.49 -14.79 -4.26
C TYR A 213 6.70 -14.43 -3.38
N LEU A 214 7.34 -15.41 -2.74
CA LEU A 214 8.51 -15.13 -1.89
C LEU A 214 9.76 -14.74 -2.69
N LYS A 215 9.86 -15.15 -3.96
CA LYS A 215 10.95 -14.71 -4.85
C LYS A 215 10.79 -13.25 -5.25
N LEU A 216 9.57 -12.81 -5.56
CA LEU A 216 9.26 -11.40 -5.82
C LEU A 216 9.56 -10.57 -4.57
N ALA A 217 9.10 -11.01 -3.40
CA ALA A 217 9.41 -10.38 -2.11
C ALA A 217 10.93 -10.24 -1.82
N ALA A 218 11.74 -11.21 -2.26
CA ALA A 218 13.18 -11.17 -2.07
C ALA A 218 13.87 -10.14 -2.98
N ASN A 219 13.41 -9.98 -4.22
CA ASN A 219 13.93 -9.02 -5.21
C ASN A 219 12.88 -7.97 -5.59
N ASN A 220 12.44 -7.19 -4.61
CA ASN A 220 11.33 -6.24 -4.71
C ASN A 220 11.79 -4.78 -4.76
N ALA A 221 12.89 -4.47 -5.46
CA ALA A 221 13.33 -3.08 -5.58
C ALA A 221 12.22 -2.17 -6.15
N ASP A 222 11.41 -2.68 -7.07
CA ASP A 222 10.28 -1.99 -7.71
C ASP A 222 9.20 -1.49 -6.75
N HIS A 223 9.25 -1.84 -5.47
CA HIS A 223 8.31 -1.35 -4.45
C HIS A 223 8.77 -0.06 -3.79
N PHE A 224 10.07 0.29 -3.89
CA PHE A 224 10.66 1.33 -3.06
C PHE A 224 11.01 2.60 -3.86
N ALA A 225 10.55 3.74 -3.38
CA ALA A 225 11.01 5.08 -3.75
C ALA A 225 11.18 5.30 -5.27
N GLU A 226 12.37 5.73 -5.71
CA GLU A 226 12.65 6.01 -7.12
C GLU A 226 12.46 4.79 -8.04
N TRP A 227 12.60 3.57 -7.51
CA TRP A 227 12.44 2.34 -8.26
C TRP A 227 10.96 2.03 -8.53
N ALA A 228 10.09 2.23 -7.54
CA ALA A 228 8.63 2.19 -7.73
C ALA A 228 8.14 3.26 -8.69
N LEU A 229 8.69 4.47 -8.60
CA LEU A 229 8.41 5.52 -9.57
C LEU A 229 8.76 5.10 -11.01
N LEU A 230 9.91 4.47 -11.22
CA LEU A 230 10.31 3.97 -12.54
C LEU A 230 9.40 2.83 -13.03
N ALA A 231 8.99 1.93 -12.13
CA ALA A 231 8.09 0.82 -12.45
C ALA A 231 6.68 1.33 -12.84
N TYR A 232 6.11 2.24 -12.04
CA TYR A 232 4.86 2.94 -12.34
C TYR A 232 4.92 3.65 -13.68
N ILE A 233 5.95 4.48 -13.92
CA ILE A 233 6.09 5.22 -15.19
C ILE A 233 6.12 4.26 -16.38
N ALA A 234 6.86 3.16 -16.30
CA ALA A 234 6.93 2.17 -17.37
C ALA A 234 5.56 1.51 -17.61
N GLY A 235 4.87 1.12 -16.52
CA GLY A 235 3.56 0.49 -16.60
C GLY A 235 2.46 1.39 -17.12
N HIS A 236 2.35 2.60 -16.58
CA HIS A 236 1.39 3.60 -17.02
C HIS A 236 1.63 3.99 -18.49
N THR A 237 2.89 4.10 -18.92
CA THR A 237 3.23 4.32 -20.34
C THR A 237 2.70 3.18 -21.22
N ALA A 238 2.89 1.93 -20.81
CA ALA A 238 2.41 0.76 -21.56
C ALA A 238 0.86 0.73 -21.61
N ALA A 239 0.20 1.07 -20.50
CA ALA A 239 -1.25 1.16 -20.42
C ALA A 239 -1.83 2.27 -21.33
N LEU A 240 -1.19 3.45 -21.35
CA LEU A 240 -1.57 4.53 -22.27
C LEU A 240 -1.36 4.15 -23.74
N GLN A 241 -0.28 3.42 -24.07
CA GLN A 241 -0.08 2.88 -25.42
C GLN A 241 -1.21 1.91 -25.79
N GLN A 242 -1.64 1.05 -24.85
CA GLN A 242 -2.78 0.17 -25.05
C GLN A 242 -4.10 0.95 -25.17
N ALA A 243 -4.28 2.06 -24.46
CA ALA A 243 -5.44 2.93 -24.62
C ALA A 243 -5.50 3.60 -26.02
N VAL A 244 -4.35 3.95 -26.60
CA VAL A 244 -4.27 4.39 -28.01
C VAL A 244 -4.62 3.27 -28.97
N VAL A 245 -4.23 2.02 -28.69
CA VAL A 245 -4.69 0.86 -29.48
C VAL A 245 -6.21 0.73 -29.41
N ALA A 246 -6.80 0.84 -28.22
CA ALA A 246 -8.24 0.80 -28.01
C ALA A 246 -8.98 1.92 -28.75
N HIS A 247 -8.43 3.14 -28.76
CA HIS A 247 -8.97 4.25 -29.55
C HIS A 247 -9.07 3.89 -31.04
N ASN A 248 -8.00 3.33 -31.60
CA ASN A 248 -7.92 3.02 -33.02
C ASN A 248 -8.79 1.81 -33.43
N SER A 249 -8.97 0.84 -32.52
CA SER A 249 -9.79 -0.35 -32.78
C SER A 249 -11.28 -0.10 -32.53
N GLY A 250 -11.63 0.80 -31.61
CA GLY A 250 -13.00 0.98 -31.13
C GLY A 250 -13.54 -0.23 -30.34
N ASP A 251 -12.64 -1.11 -29.86
CA ASP A 251 -12.98 -2.35 -29.16
C ASP A 251 -12.91 -2.14 -27.64
N ASP A 252 -14.01 -2.41 -26.96
CA ASP A 252 -14.14 -2.29 -25.50
C ASP A 252 -13.15 -3.22 -24.77
N ALA A 253 -12.87 -4.42 -25.31
CA ALA A 253 -11.91 -5.35 -24.70
C ALA A 253 -10.49 -4.78 -24.71
N SER A 254 -10.14 -3.97 -25.72
CA SER A 254 -8.85 -3.28 -25.78
C SER A 254 -8.73 -2.18 -24.71
N LEU A 255 -9.85 -1.51 -24.36
CA LEU A 255 -9.89 -0.52 -23.28
C LEU A 255 -9.85 -1.20 -21.90
N GLU A 256 -10.57 -2.31 -21.72
CA GLU A 256 -10.46 -3.13 -20.50
C GLU A 256 -9.02 -3.58 -20.26
N LEU A 257 -8.31 -4.01 -21.32
CA LEU A 257 -6.90 -4.37 -21.21
C LEU A 257 -6.02 -3.18 -20.83
N ALA A 258 -6.31 -1.98 -21.35
CA ALA A 258 -5.59 -0.76 -20.95
C ALA A 258 -5.79 -0.45 -19.46
N TYR A 259 -7.02 -0.57 -18.96
CA TYR A 259 -7.29 -0.43 -17.52
C TYR A 259 -6.61 -1.51 -16.69
N ALA A 260 -6.59 -2.77 -17.14
CA ALA A 260 -5.90 -3.84 -16.42
C ALA A 260 -4.38 -3.62 -16.37
N MET A 261 -3.78 -3.17 -17.47
CA MET A 261 -2.37 -2.77 -17.47
C MET A 261 -2.14 -1.59 -16.53
N ASN A 262 -3.05 -0.61 -16.49
CA ASN A 262 -2.93 0.52 -15.58
C ASN A 262 -3.04 0.10 -14.11
N ALA A 263 -4.00 -0.77 -13.79
CA ALA A 263 -4.16 -1.31 -12.44
C ALA A 263 -2.91 -2.05 -11.97
N PHE A 264 -2.28 -2.83 -12.85
CA PHE A 264 -1.02 -3.51 -12.54
C PHE A 264 0.12 -2.51 -12.31
N ALA A 265 0.14 -1.38 -13.03
CA ALA A 265 1.09 -0.29 -12.81
C ALA A 265 0.79 0.46 -11.51
N ASP A 266 -0.49 0.65 -11.18
CA ASP A 266 -0.95 1.36 -9.99
C ASP A 266 -0.59 0.64 -8.70
N HIS A 267 -0.25 -0.66 -8.73
CA HIS A 267 0.40 -1.33 -7.60
C HIS A 267 1.61 -0.52 -7.11
N TYR A 268 2.55 -0.22 -8.02
CA TYR A 268 3.73 0.58 -7.72
C TYR A 268 3.37 2.05 -7.40
N LEU A 269 2.25 2.56 -7.94
CA LEU A 269 1.75 3.88 -7.56
C LEU A 269 1.29 3.90 -6.11
N THR A 270 0.59 2.86 -5.65
CA THR A 270 0.09 2.75 -4.28
C THR A 270 1.21 2.56 -3.27
N ASP A 271 2.29 1.85 -3.62
CA ASP A 271 3.49 1.73 -2.78
C ASP A 271 4.10 3.10 -2.48
N LEU A 272 4.06 4.03 -3.44
CA LEU A 272 4.54 5.40 -3.28
C LEU A 272 3.70 6.26 -2.33
N PHE A 273 2.64 5.72 -1.72
CA PHE A 273 1.91 6.35 -0.63
C PHE A 273 2.09 5.64 0.71
N SER A 274 2.78 4.51 0.74
CA SER A 274 3.10 3.81 1.97
C SER A 274 4.44 4.25 2.53
N ALA A 275 4.45 4.81 3.73
CA ALA A 275 5.64 5.42 4.33
C ALA A 275 6.88 4.50 4.37
N GLY A 276 6.68 3.20 4.61
CA GLY A 276 7.73 2.18 4.58
C GLY A 276 8.46 2.02 3.25
N HIS A 277 7.89 2.53 2.16
CA HIS A 277 8.46 2.43 0.82
C HIS A 277 9.16 3.72 0.35
N LEU A 278 9.01 4.83 1.08
CA LEU A 278 9.45 6.16 0.60
C LEU A 278 10.95 6.44 0.74
N ARG A 279 11.53 6.08 1.88
CA ARG A 279 12.92 6.45 2.23
C ARG A 279 13.82 5.28 2.61
N VAL A 280 13.30 4.04 2.52
CA VAL A 280 14.07 2.82 2.82
C VAL A 280 15.10 2.57 1.71
N PRO A 281 16.41 2.52 2.01
CA PRO A 281 17.45 2.35 0.99
C PRO A 281 17.63 0.87 0.62
N ARG A 282 16.57 0.28 0.04
CA ARG A 282 16.43 -1.17 -0.22
C ARG A 282 17.61 -1.76 -0.98
N LYS A 283 17.95 -1.20 -2.15
CA LYS A 283 19.04 -1.72 -3.00
C LYS A 283 20.40 -1.50 -2.37
N GLN A 284 20.62 -0.34 -1.76
CA GLN A 284 21.89 0.00 -1.14
C GLN A 284 22.18 -0.92 0.05
N LEU A 285 21.17 -1.26 0.86
CA LEU A 285 21.31 -2.22 1.96
C LEU A 285 21.60 -3.64 1.47
N ALA A 286 20.90 -4.11 0.45
CA ALA A 286 21.18 -5.41 -0.18
C ALA A 286 22.61 -5.49 -0.75
N ALA A 287 23.15 -4.37 -1.26
CA ALA A 287 24.49 -4.31 -1.81
C ALA A 287 25.62 -4.28 -0.76
N VAL A 288 25.41 -3.69 0.41
CA VAL A 288 26.46 -3.52 1.44
C VAL A 288 26.45 -4.57 2.55
N VAL A 289 25.36 -5.34 2.69
CA VAL A 289 25.24 -6.38 3.72
C VAL A 289 25.44 -7.76 3.10
N THR A 290 26.29 -8.57 3.74
CA THR A 290 26.53 -9.96 3.33
C THR A 290 25.99 -10.94 4.38
N PRO A 291 25.13 -11.91 3.99
CA PRO A 291 24.57 -12.11 2.65
C PRO A 291 23.54 -11.01 2.28
N SER A 292 23.33 -10.77 0.98
CA SER A 292 22.37 -9.77 0.48
C SER A 292 20.96 -9.97 1.06
N ASP A 293 20.51 -11.22 1.19
CA ASP A 293 19.24 -11.57 1.81
C ASP A 293 19.10 -11.05 3.26
N LEU A 294 20.22 -10.96 4.01
CA LEU A 294 20.22 -10.36 5.34
C LEU A 294 20.06 -8.84 5.26
N GLY A 295 20.68 -8.20 4.26
CA GLY A 295 20.47 -6.79 3.94
C GLY A 295 18.99 -6.52 3.67
N SER A 296 18.41 -7.33 2.78
CA SER A 296 16.99 -7.31 2.49
C SER A 296 16.13 -7.57 3.73
N LEU A 297 16.54 -8.48 4.60
CA LEU A 297 15.80 -8.73 5.83
C LEU A 297 15.79 -7.53 6.78
N ILE A 298 16.95 -6.91 7.02
CA ILE A 298 17.04 -5.80 7.99
C ILE A 298 16.38 -4.52 7.50
N THR A 299 16.24 -4.30 6.18
CA THR A 299 15.51 -3.13 5.67
C THR A 299 14.04 -3.15 6.13
N ARG A 300 13.50 -4.33 6.38
CA ARG A 300 12.10 -4.51 6.80
C ARG A 300 11.81 -3.86 8.15
N PHE A 301 12.80 -3.76 9.04
CA PHE A 301 12.60 -3.04 10.30
C PHE A 301 12.37 -1.55 10.10
N MET A 302 13.07 -0.93 9.14
CA MET A 302 12.84 0.49 8.80
C MET A 302 11.52 0.67 8.05
N HIS A 303 11.22 -0.24 7.14
CA HIS A 303 9.94 -0.29 6.44
C HIS A 303 8.77 -0.34 7.44
N ASP A 304 8.76 -1.31 8.34
CA ASP A 304 7.69 -1.49 9.32
C ASP A 304 7.64 -0.33 10.33
N GLU A 305 8.80 0.25 10.68
CA GLU A 305 8.89 1.45 11.53
C GLU A 305 8.23 2.66 10.86
N ASP A 306 8.62 2.97 9.62
CA ASP A 306 8.08 4.09 8.84
C ASP A 306 6.59 3.88 8.55
N SER A 307 6.15 2.67 8.19
CA SER A 307 4.73 2.36 7.99
C SER A 307 3.90 2.49 9.28
N LYS A 308 4.44 2.07 10.43
CA LYS A 308 3.74 2.11 11.71
C LYS A 308 3.62 3.52 12.28
N PHE A 309 4.70 4.29 12.23
CA PHE A 309 4.77 5.60 12.89
C PHE A 309 4.45 6.76 11.96
N GLY A 310 4.49 6.52 10.66
CA GLY A 310 4.16 7.46 9.61
C GLY A 310 5.22 8.54 9.39
N LEU A 311 5.15 9.18 8.22
CA LEU A 311 6.05 10.25 7.81
C LEU A 311 5.25 11.49 7.42
N ASN A 312 5.69 12.64 7.89
CA ASN A 312 5.28 13.94 7.38
C ASN A 312 5.85 14.08 5.96
N VAL A 313 4.96 14.11 4.98
CA VAL A 313 5.27 14.19 3.55
C VAL A 313 4.62 15.40 2.92
N ARG A 314 5.07 15.74 1.71
CA ARG A 314 4.48 16.77 0.88
C ARG A 314 4.53 16.36 -0.59
N ASN A 315 3.63 16.86 -1.42
CA ASN A 315 3.69 16.66 -2.87
C ASN A 315 4.21 17.90 -3.62
N GLY A 316 4.33 17.78 -4.95
CA GLY A 316 4.79 18.87 -5.82
C GLY A 316 3.88 20.09 -5.85
N ASP A 317 2.61 19.95 -5.47
CA ASP A 317 1.65 21.05 -5.34
C ASP A 317 1.75 21.75 -3.96
N GLY A 318 2.63 21.27 -3.06
CA GLY A 318 2.85 21.83 -1.73
C GLY A 318 1.86 21.36 -0.66
N VAL A 319 0.96 20.43 -0.99
CA VAL A 319 0.06 19.78 -0.02
C VAL A 319 0.92 18.95 0.93
N GLN A 320 0.65 19.04 2.24
CA GLN A 320 1.37 18.30 3.28
C GLN A 320 0.39 17.43 4.06
N TRP A 321 0.81 16.22 4.43
CA TRP A 321 0.05 15.32 5.27
C TRP A 321 0.98 14.35 5.99
N HIS A 322 0.42 13.63 6.97
CA HIS A 322 1.11 12.54 7.64
C HIS A 322 0.69 11.22 6.97
N ALA A 323 1.64 10.55 6.32
CA ALA A 323 1.43 9.29 5.62
C ALA A 323 1.79 8.12 6.53
N TYR A 324 0.84 7.24 6.85
CA TYR A 324 1.20 5.92 7.36
C TYR A 324 1.44 4.97 6.17
N GLY A 325 1.83 3.74 6.46
CA GLY A 325 2.06 2.75 5.42
C GLY A 325 1.29 1.47 5.63
N ASP A 326 1.86 0.40 5.12
CA ASP A 326 1.32 -0.96 5.13
C ASP A 326 0.64 -1.31 6.45
N LYS A 327 -0.59 -1.83 6.34
CA LYS A 327 -1.51 -2.24 7.43
C LYS A 327 -2.22 -1.11 8.15
N ARG A 328 -2.02 0.13 7.69
CA ARG A 328 -2.64 1.32 8.28
C ARG A 328 -3.71 1.91 7.40
N TYR A 329 -3.92 1.40 6.18
CA TYR A 329 -4.91 1.97 5.26
C TYR A 329 -6.26 2.10 5.92
N PHE A 330 -6.75 1.06 6.60
CA PHE A 330 -8.06 1.11 7.25
C PHE A 330 -8.07 1.79 8.64
N ASP A 331 -6.91 2.11 9.22
CA ASP A 331 -6.85 2.80 10.51
C ASP A 331 -7.37 4.24 10.37
N ALA A 332 -8.15 4.73 11.34
CA ALA A 332 -8.75 6.08 11.26
C ALA A 332 -7.69 7.20 11.10
N ILE A 333 -6.49 6.97 11.64
CA ILE A 333 -5.37 7.91 11.64
C ILE A 333 -4.79 8.14 10.23
N ASP A 334 -4.97 7.19 9.30
CA ASP A 334 -4.42 7.26 7.93
C ASP A 334 -5.38 7.93 6.93
N SER A 335 -6.44 8.59 7.41
CA SER A 335 -7.48 9.17 6.54
C SER A 335 -6.95 10.19 5.53
N ALA A 336 -5.96 11.00 5.92
CA ALA A 336 -5.33 11.97 5.02
C ALA A 336 -4.54 11.29 3.90
N ASN A 337 -3.77 10.24 4.22
CA ASN A 337 -3.00 9.49 3.24
C ASN A 337 -3.90 8.70 2.29
N ARG A 338 -4.92 8.02 2.84
CA ARG A 338 -5.99 7.37 2.07
C ARG A 338 -6.59 8.29 1.01
N ALA A 339 -6.88 9.53 1.38
CA ALA A 339 -7.43 10.50 0.44
C ALA A 339 -6.44 10.83 -0.70
N GLN A 340 -5.14 10.94 -0.41
CA GLN A 340 -4.12 11.21 -1.41
C GLN A 340 -3.90 10.03 -2.37
N VAL A 341 -3.77 8.81 -1.85
CA VAL A 341 -3.57 7.61 -2.70
C VAL A 341 -4.78 7.36 -3.59
N ASN A 342 -6.00 7.46 -3.06
CA ASN A 342 -7.23 7.30 -3.86
C ASN A 342 -7.33 8.38 -4.95
N LEU A 343 -6.93 9.62 -4.66
CA LEU A 343 -6.87 10.68 -5.66
C LEU A 343 -5.85 10.38 -6.75
N ALA A 344 -4.65 9.89 -6.40
CA ALA A 344 -3.61 9.57 -7.35
C ALA A 344 -4.01 8.43 -8.30
N VAL A 345 -4.60 7.35 -7.75
CA VAL A 345 -5.10 6.21 -8.54
C VAL A 345 -6.28 6.62 -9.43
N GLN A 346 -7.20 7.46 -8.92
CA GLN A 346 -8.27 8.01 -9.76
C GLN A 346 -7.73 8.81 -10.94
N VAL A 347 -6.75 9.69 -10.70
CA VAL A 347 -6.11 10.49 -11.76
C VAL A 347 -5.41 9.58 -12.78
N SER A 348 -4.72 8.52 -12.31
CA SER A 348 -4.08 7.51 -13.17
C SER A 348 -5.11 6.85 -14.10
N ALA A 349 -6.25 6.39 -13.57
CA ALA A 349 -7.31 5.77 -14.38
C ALA A 349 -8.01 6.78 -15.33
N ASP A 350 -8.22 8.02 -14.89
CA ASP A 350 -8.80 9.06 -15.73
C ASP A 350 -7.93 9.38 -16.96
N GLU A 351 -6.59 9.33 -16.81
CA GLU A 351 -5.65 9.52 -17.93
C GLU A 351 -5.78 8.42 -18.99
N ILE A 352 -6.03 7.16 -18.60
CA ILE A 352 -6.31 6.07 -19.53
C ILE A 352 -7.53 6.39 -20.39
N PHE A 353 -8.63 6.81 -19.76
CA PHE A 353 -9.85 7.14 -20.50
C PHE A 353 -9.68 8.39 -21.38
N ALA A 354 -8.99 9.42 -20.88
CA ALA A 354 -8.69 10.61 -21.65
C ALA A 354 -7.84 10.29 -22.90
N THR A 355 -6.87 9.40 -22.77
CA THR A 355 -6.07 8.91 -23.91
C THR A 355 -6.90 8.05 -24.86
N TYR A 356 -7.78 7.18 -24.36
CA TYR A 356 -8.74 6.44 -25.19
C TYR A 356 -9.64 7.37 -26.01
N LEU A 357 -10.18 8.43 -25.40
CA LEU A 357 -11.04 9.39 -26.11
C LEU A 357 -10.29 10.23 -27.15
N SER A 358 -9.07 10.65 -26.84
CA SER A 358 -8.29 11.56 -27.69
C SER A 358 -7.41 10.87 -28.72
N GLY A 359 -7.05 9.60 -28.50
CA GLY A 359 -6.03 8.87 -29.26
C GLY A 359 -4.60 9.38 -28.99
N ILE A 360 -4.40 10.23 -27.98
CA ILE A 360 -3.11 10.88 -27.70
C ILE A 360 -2.68 10.53 -26.27
N ALA A 361 -1.52 9.87 -26.16
CA ALA A 361 -0.90 9.58 -24.87
C ALA A 361 -0.04 10.76 -24.39
N PRO A 362 -0.15 11.21 -23.12
CA PRO A 362 0.77 12.18 -22.55
C PRO A 362 2.20 11.61 -22.46
N SER A 363 3.19 12.49 -22.42
CA SER A 363 4.57 12.08 -22.16
C SER A 363 4.77 11.76 -20.67
N PRO A 364 5.70 10.86 -20.31
CA PRO A 364 5.93 10.45 -18.92
C PRO A 364 6.12 11.59 -17.91
N GLY A 365 6.81 12.67 -18.29
CA GLY A 365 7.01 13.83 -17.42
C GLY A 365 5.75 14.67 -17.17
N SER A 366 4.65 14.37 -17.87
CA SER A 366 3.38 15.10 -17.79
C SER A 366 2.26 14.29 -17.14
N PHE A 367 2.51 13.04 -16.74
CA PHE A 367 1.53 12.20 -16.05
C PHE A 367 0.98 12.93 -14.83
N ALA A 368 -0.34 13.07 -14.77
CA ALA A 368 -1.01 13.87 -13.77
C ALA A 368 -0.91 13.24 -12.37
N ALA A 369 -0.91 11.91 -12.29
CA ALA A 369 -0.74 11.19 -11.01
C ALA A 369 0.60 11.51 -10.33
N LEU A 370 1.68 11.77 -11.10
CA LEU A 370 3.00 12.09 -10.54
C LEU A 370 3.01 13.37 -9.70
N LYS A 371 2.07 14.30 -9.96
CA LYS A 371 1.93 15.55 -9.17
C LYS A 371 1.37 15.30 -7.77
N LYS A 372 0.72 14.15 -7.57
CA LYS A 372 0.08 13.77 -6.31
C LYS A 372 1.00 13.00 -5.37
N LEU A 373 2.11 12.49 -5.89
CA LEU A 373 3.09 11.72 -5.13
C LEU A 373 3.74 12.52 -4.01
N PRO A 374 4.07 11.88 -2.88
CA PRO A 374 5.10 12.37 -1.97
C PRO A 374 6.40 12.72 -2.70
N ASP A 375 7.00 13.84 -2.31
CA ASP A 375 8.32 14.28 -2.77
C ASP A 375 9.39 13.36 -2.17
N LEU A 376 9.84 12.41 -3.00
CA LEU A 376 10.83 11.39 -2.65
C LEU A 376 12.20 11.96 -2.25
N GLN A 377 12.51 13.22 -2.58
CA GLN A 377 13.74 13.87 -2.12
C GLN A 377 13.52 14.58 -0.79
N ALA A 378 12.37 15.23 -0.61
CA ALA A 378 12.04 15.89 0.66
C ALA A 378 11.94 14.90 1.82
N VAL A 379 11.37 13.71 1.61
CA VAL A 379 11.21 12.68 2.65
C VAL A 379 12.55 12.11 3.17
N LEU A 380 13.64 12.24 2.40
CA LEU A 380 14.99 11.88 2.85
C LEU A 380 15.55 12.86 3.89
N ASN A 381 15.02 14.09 3.94
CA ASN A 381 15.38 15.05 4.96
C ASN A 381 14.66 14.69 6.27
N PRO A 382 15.38 14.38 7.37
CA PRO A 382 14.75 14.03 8.64
C PRO A 382 14.08 15.22 9.33
N THR A 383 14.21 16.46 8.82
CA THR A 383 13.57 17.63 9.43
C THR A 383 12.04 17.46 9.39
N GLY A 384 11.41 17.46 10.57
CA GLY A 384 9.97 17.24 10.69
C GLY A 384 9.55 15.77 10.69
N ASN A 385 10.50 14.83 10.65
CA ASN A 385 10.26 13.40 10.80
C ASN A 385 11.14 12.84 11.91
N PHE A 386 10.82 11.63 12.40
CA PHE A 386 11.79 10.91 13.21
C PHE A 386 12.99 10.47 12.35
N SER A 387 14.15 10.30 13.00
CA SER A 387 15.42 9.95 12.35
C SER A 387 15.25 8.62 11.60
N PRO A 388 15.76 8.41 10.39
CA PRO A 388 15.66 7.12 9.71
C PRO A 388 16.54 6.06 10.39
N LEU A 389 16.12 4.78 10.37
CA LEU A 389 16.95 3.69 10.89
C LEU A 389 18.20 3.46 10.02
N PHE A 390 18.04 3.59 8.70
CA PHE A 390 19.12 3.57 7.72
C PHE A 390 19.01 4.78 6.79
N LYS A 391 20.14 5.39 6.43
CA LYS A 391 20.19 6.46 5.42
C LYS A 391 21.42 6.32 4.53
N VAL A 392 21.32 6.82 3.31
CA VAL A 392 22.47 6.86 2.38
C VAL A 392 23.14 8.23 2.49
N GLU A 393 24.47 8.24 2.63
CA GLU A 393 25.28 9.45 2.62
C GLU A 393 26.53 9.21 1.76
N GLY A 394 26.59 9.85 0.59
CA GLY A 394 27.57 9.51 -0.44
C GLY A 394 27.47 8.05 -0.85
N ASN A 395 28.57 7.30 -0.71
CA ASN A 395 28.63 5.87 -1.04
C ASN A 395 28.42 4.95 0.17
N LYS A 396 28.03 5.49 1.32
CA LYS A 396 27.86 4.73 2.57
C LYS A 396 26.39 4.59 2.93
N VAL A 397 26.04 3.43 3.47
CA VAL A 397 24.79 3.25 4.20
C VAL A 397 25.09 3.42 5.67
N LEU A 398 24.52 4.46 6.26
CA LEU A 398 24.63 4.79 7.66
C LEU A 398 23.45 4.18 8.41
N ARG A 399 23.68 3.73 9.65
CA ARG A 399 22.64 3.23 10.56
C ARG A 399 22.49 4.18 11.73
N ARG A 400 21.28 4.36 12.25
CA ARG A 400 21.03 5.05 13.53
C ARG A 400 21.91 4.44 14.63
N LYS A 401 22.56 5.28 15.44
CA LYS A 401 23.52 4.81 16.45
C LYS A 401 22.80 4.04 17.57
N ASP A 402 21.85 4.68 18.22
CA ASP A 402 20.87 4.06 19.10
C ASP A 402 19.62 3.69 18.29
N VAL A 403 19.55 2.42 17.90
CA VAL A 403 18.41 1.92 17.12
C VAL A 403 17.10 2.01 17.88
N ASN A 404 17.11 1.99 19.22
CA ASN A 404 15.89 2.00 20.02
C ASN A 404 15.37 3.42 20.33
N ASN A 405 15.98 4.46 19.77
CA ASN A 405 15.55 5.84 19.94
C ASN A 405 15.20 6.46 18.57
N LEU A 406 13.91 6.66 18.30
CA LEU A 406 13.39 7.28 17.07
C LEU A 406 13.97 8.67 16.81
N ASN A 407 14.34 9.40 17.87
CA ASN A 407 14.87 10.75 17.76
C ASN A 407 16.41 10.80 17.74
N ASP A 408 17.12 9.66 17.76
CA ASP A 408 18.58 9.68 17.65
C ASP A 408 19.02 10.04 16.23
N THR A 409 19.51 11.26 16.07
CA THR A 409 20.05 11.75 14.79
C THR A 409 21.50 11.32 14.56
N ALA A 410 22.18 10.75 15.57
CA ALA A 410 23.53 10.25 15.40
C ALA A 410 23.52 8.97 14.56
N THR A 411 24.48 8.87 13.64
CA THR A 411 24.61 7.72 12.75
C THR A 411 26.01 7.14 12.79
N VAL A 412 26.11 5.85 12.49
CA VAL A 412 27.37 5.09 12.41
C VAL A 412 27.51 4.44 11.04
N ASP A 413 28.74 4.31 10.55
CA ASP A 413 29.09 3.57 9.33
C ASP A 413 29.82 2.24 9.61
N ASP A 414 30.25 2.00 10.85
CA ASP A 414 30.94 0.80 11.32
C ASP A 414 29.97 -0.21 11.95
N TRP A 415 28.97 -0.64 11.19
CA TRP A 415 27.95 -1.59 11.65
C TRP A 415 27.92 -2.86 10.78
N TRP A 416 27.37 -3.94 11.35
CA TRP A 416 27.34 -5.27 10.71
C TRP A 416 25.91 -5.80 10.65
N GLY A 417 25.51 -6.38 9.51
CA GLY A 417 24.14 -6.85 9.29
C GLY A 417 23.62 -7.82 10.36
N TRP A 418 24.44 -8.79 10.78
CA TRP A 418 24.05 -9.75 11.82
C TRP A 418 23.89 -9.11 13.19
N SER A 419 24.81 -8.23 13.58
CA SER A 419 24.72 -7.49 14.84
C SER A 419 23.50 -6.59 14.85
N THR A 420 23.21 -5.91 13.73
CA THR A 420 22.00 -5.10 13.56
C THR A 420 20.73 -5.94 13.66
N TYR A 421 20.67 -7.09 12.99
CA TYR A 421 19.53 -8.01 13.11
C TYR A 421 19.29 -8.44 14.55
N LEU A 422 20.34 -8.79 15.30
CA LEU A 422 20.21 -9.18 16.71
C LEU A 422 19.72 -8.06 17.61
N LEU A 423 20.04 -6.79 17.29
CA LEU A 423 19.51 -5.62 17.99
C LEU A 423 18.03 -5.37 17.68
N LEU A 424 17.60 -5.71 16.45
CA LEU A 424 16.25 -5.43 15.95
C LEU A 424 15.27 -6.63 16.10
N LYS A 425 15.74 -7.84 16.41
CA LYS A 425 14.84 -9.01 16.49
C LYS A 425 13.70 -8.87 17.51
N ASP A 426 13.90 -8.04 18.55
CA ASP A 426 12.91 -7.72 19.59
C ASP A 426 12.60 -6.21 19.56
N TYR A 427 12.48 -5.63 18.36
CA TYR A 427 12.42 -4.18 18.17
C TYR A 427 11.17 -3.54 18.76
N ASN A 428 11.36 -2.60 19.68
CA ASN A 428 10.32 -1.75 20.24
C ASN A 428 10.90 -0.37 20.56
N PRO A 429 11.08 0.50 19.55
CA PRO A 429 11.76 1.76 19.73
C PRO A 429 10.94 2.72 20.59
N THR A 430 11.65 3.63 21.25
CA THR A 430 11.12 4.72 22.08
C THR A 430 11.38 6.06 21.40
N GLY A 431 10.70 7.11 21.85
CA GLY A 431 10.84 8.45 21.32
C GLY A 431 9.53 8.98 20.75
N ASN A 432 9.55 10.25 20.36
CA ASN A 432 8.41 10.94 19.80
C ASN A 432 8.38 10.79 18.29
N VAL A 433 7.20 10.54 17.76
CA VAL A 433 6.87 10.67 16.33
C VAL A 433 6.37 12.10 16.13
N ALA A 434 6.96 12.82 15.18
CA ALA A 434 6.79 14.26 15.03
C ALA A 434 5.43 14.64 14.45
#